data_AF-A0A957BA71-F1
#
_entry.id   AF-A0A957BA71-F1
#
_cell.length_a   1.000
_cell.length_b   1.000
_cell.length_c   1.000
_cell.angle_alpha   90.00
_cell.angle_beta   90.00
_cell.angle_gamma   90.00
#
_symmetry.space_group_name_H-M   'P 1'
#
loop_
_entity.id
_entity.type
_entity.pdbx_description
1 polymer ?
#
loop_
_entity_poly.entity_id
_entity_poly.type
_entity_poly.pdbx_seq_one_letter_code
_entity_poly.pdbx_strand_id
1 'polypeptide(L)'
;MTTQTPLKYPVFDLKTRANPQAVYNQMRESDPIWCAHGPETGNPIWFFVDYEDVVAVLKDDKRFIKDARRLPREIAQRYINLDPDPVWDTINGHMLMRDAPDHTRLRRLVHKVFTPRAIQALLPRIEEIADNLLDQMAGQHTADLINAYTFPLPITVIAEMLGVE
;
A
#
# COMPACT_ATOMS: atom_id res chain seq x y z
N MET A 1 7.49 -27.54 -17.50
CA MET A 1 7.88 -26.13 -17.72
C MET A 1 6.87 -25.54 -18.70
N THR A 2 5.76 -25.02 -18.18
CA THR A 2 4.75 -24.35 -19.01
C THR A 2 5.29 -22.97 -19.39
N THR A 3 5.59 -22.79 -20.67
CA THR A 3 5.98 -21.49 -21.24
C THR A 3 4.78 -20.54 -21.14
N GLN A 4 4.81 -19.66 -20.14
CA GLN A 4 3.78 -18.65 -19.93
C GLN A 4 3.85 -17.66 -21.09
N THR A 5 2.73 -17.47 -21.80
CA THR A 5 2.64 -16.48 -22.88
C THR A 5 3.03 -15.11 -22.33
N PRO A 6 3.91 -14.35 -23.01
CA PRO A 6 4.30 -13.03 -22.54
C PRO A 6 3.08 -12.12 -22.44
N LEU A 7 2.95 -11.42 -21.32
CA LEU A 7 1.89 -10.43 -21.12
C LEU A 7 2.04 -9.29 -22.13
N LYS A 8 0.91 -8.72 -22.58
CA LYS A 8 0.90 -7.50 -23.41
C LYS A 8 1.69 -6.37 -22.74
N TYR A 9 1.57 -6.25 -21.42
CA TYR A 9 2.33 -5.33 -20.58
C TYR A 9 3.09 -6.10 -19.48
N PRO A 10 4.40 -5.87 -19.28
CA PRO A 10 5.21 -6.57 -18.29
C PRO A 10 4.99 -6.02 -16.86
N VAL A 11 3.73 -5.93 -16.41
CA VAL A 11 3.34 -5.24 -15.16
C VAL A 11 3.85 -5.90 -13.88
N PHE A 12 4.22 -7.18 -13.93
CA PHE A 12 4.75 -7.93 -12.78
C PHE A 12 6.29 -7.99 -12.76
N ASP A 13 6.96 -7.47 -13.79
CA ASP A 13 8.42 -7.57 -13.92
C ASP A 13 9.14 -6.64 -12.94
N LEU A 14 10.23 -7.11 -12.35
CA LEU A 14 11.08 -6.28 -11.46
C LEU A 14 11.62 -5.03 -12.17
N LYS A 15 11.92 -5.13 -13.47
CA LYS A 15 12.36 -3.99 -14.29
C LYS A 15 11.27 -2.93 -14.42
N THR A 16 10.03 -3.36 -14.63
CA THR A 16 8.86 -2.47 -14.63
C THR A 16 8.66 -1.85 -13.25
N ARG A 17 8.81 -2.61 -12.17
CA ARG A 17 8.68 -2.06 -10.81
C ARG A 17 9.71 -0.97 -10.52
N ALA A 18 10.93 -1.06 -11.06
CA ALA A 18 11.97 -0.05 -10.90
C ALA A 18 11.68 1.23 -11.72
N ASN A 19 10.97 1.12 -12.84
CA ASN A 19 10.56 2.26 -13.66
C ASN A 19 9.15 2.05 -14.26
N PRO A 20 8.10 2.17 -13.44
CA PRO A 20 6.75 1.78 -13.86
C PRO A 20 6.12 2.78 -14.83
N GLN A 21 6.63 4.03 -14.86
CA GLN A 21 6.04 5.11 -15.64
C GLN A 21 6.01 4.80 -17.13
N ALA A 22 7.07 4.19 -17.68
CA ALA A 22 7.13 3.84 -19.11
C ALA A 22 5.98 2.90 -19.51
N VAL A 23 5.75 1.84 -18.72
CA VAL A 23 4.66 0.88 -18.97
C VAL A 23 3.30 1.54 -18.75
N TYR A 24 3.13 2.32 -17.69
CA TYR A 24 1.85 2.98 -17.42
C TYR A 24 1.50 4.05 -18.46
N ASN A 25 2.48 4.77 -19.02
CA ASN A 25 2.26 5.70 -20.13
C ASN A 25 1.72 4.94 -21.36
N GLN A 26 2.36 3.83 -21.72
CA GLN A 26 1.92 2.99 -22.83
C GLN A 26 0.51 2.42 -22.60
N MET A 27 0.19 2.03 -21.36
CA MET A 27 -1.15 1.57 -21.01
C MET A 27 -2.18 2.69 -21.14
N ARG A 28 -1.90 3.91 -20.64
CA ARG A 28 -2.83 5.04 -20.77
C ARG A 28 -3.18 5.38 -22.21
N GLU A 29 -2.23 5.25 -23.14
CA GLU A 29 -2.46 5.54 -24.56
C GLU A 29 -3.33 4.51 -25.27
N SER A 30 -3.30 3.24 -24.84
CA SER A 30 -3.88 2.12 -25.61
C SER A 30 -4.93 1.30 -24.85
N ASP A 31 -4.70 1.05 -23.56
CA ASP A 31 -5.53 0.20 -22.69
C ASP A 31 -5.52 0.76 -21.25
N PRO A 32 -6.16 1.92 -21.00
CA PRO A 32 -6.14 2.57 -19.68
C PRO A 32 -6.81 1.73 -18.58
N ILE A 33 -7.67 0.80 -18.99
CA ILE A 33 -8.19 -0.29 -18.18
C ILE A 33 -7.79 -1.60 -18.86
N TRP A 34 -6.99 -2.42 -18.18
CA TRP A 34 -6.46 -3.65 -18.75
C TRP A 34 -6.53 -4.81 -17.77
N CYS A 35 -6.92 -6.00 -18.24
CA CYS A 35 -6.97 -7.22 -17.43
C CYS A 35 -5.76 -8.11 -17.74
N ALA A 36 -4.98 -8.42 -16.71
CA ALA A 36 -3.97 -9.47 -16.73
C ALA A 36 -4.49 -10.71 -16.00
N HIS A 37 -3.76 -11.83 -16.09
CA HIS A 37 -3.93 -12.94 -15.16
C HIS A 37 -2.70 -13.02 -14.26
N GLY A 38 -2.91 -13.13 -12.95
CA GLY A 38 -1.86 -13.16 -11.95
C GLY A 38 -0.94 -14.37 -12.15
N PRO A 39 0.39 -14.21 -11.99
CA PRO A 39 1.36 -15.25 -12.35
C PRO A 39 1.27 -16.51 -11.46
N GLU A 40 0.85 -16.36 -10.20
CA GLU A 40 0.76 -17.46 -9.23
C GLU A 40 -0.61 -18.13 -9.23
N THR A 41 -1.69 -17.35 -9.19
CA THR A 41 -3.06 -17.87 -9.05
C THR A 41 -3.78 -18.05 -10.38
N GLY A 42 -3.29 -17.44 -11.47
CA GLY A 42 -4.01 -17.38 -12.74
C GLY A 42 -5.29 -16.53 -12.68
N ASN A 43 -5.56 -15.85 -11.57
CA ASN A 43 -6.78 -15.06 -11.39
C ASN A 43 -6.72 -13.76 -12.19
N PRO A 44 -7.85 -13.27 -12.73
CA PRO A 44 -7.90 -11.98 -13.42
C PRO A 44 -7.55 -10.85 -12.44
N ILE A 45 -6.67 -9.94 -12.87
CA ILE A 45 -6.29 -8.73 -12.16
C ILE A 45 -6.52 -7.55 -13.10
N TRP A 46 -7.40 -6.64 -12.68
CA TRP A 46 -7.72 -5.43 -13.42
C TRP A 46 -6.78 -4.29 -12.99
N PHE A 47 -6.15 -3.67 -13.97
CA PHE A 47 -5.30 -2.49 -13.82
C PHE A 47 -6.07 -1.26 -14.32
N PHE A 48 -6.09 -0.23 -13.48
CA PHE A 48 -6.60 1.10 -13.80
C PHE A 48 -5.41 2.05 -13.72
N VAL A 49 -5.04 2.68 -14.83
CA VAL A 49 -3.82 3.51 -14.92
C VAL A 49 -4.09 4.99 -15.17
N ASP A 50 -5.35 5.34 -15.43
CA ASP A 50 -5.81 6.73 -15.55
C ASP A 50 -6.35 7.26 -14.23
N TYR A 51 -6.10 8.55 -13.99
CA TYR A 51 -6.42 9.20 -12.72
C TYR A 51 -7.92 9.15 -12.39
N GLU A 52 -8.77 9.44 -13.37
CA GLU A 52 -10.22 9.51 -13.17
C GLU A 52 -10.80 8.14 -12.79
N ASP A 53 -10.38 7.08 -13.47
CA ASP A 53 -10.79 5.71 -13.17
C ASP A 53 -10.29 5.25 -11.80
N VAL A 54 -9.02 5.53 -11.47
CA VAL A 54 -8.45 5.20 -10.15
C VAL A 54 -9.23 5.91 -9.04
N VAL A 55 -9.55 7.19 -9.21
CA VAL A 55 -10.35 7.94 -8.22
C VAL A 55 -11.77 7.38 -8.12
N ALA A 56 -12.40 7.03 -9.24
CA ALA A 56 -13.74 6.44 -9.25
C ALA A 56 -13.78 5.10 -8.53
N VAL A 57 -12.82 4.21 -8.80
CA VAL A 57 -12.67 2.90 -8.13
C VAL A 57 -12.42 3.07 -6.64
N LEU A 58 -11.49 3.97 -6.25
CA LEU A 58 -11.14 4.17 -4.84
C LEU A 58 -12.26 4.82 -4.01
N LYS A 59 -13.17 5.58 -4.64
CA LYS A 59 -14.30 6.22 -3.96
C LYS A 59 -15.56 5.34 -3.90
N ASP A 60 -15.66 4.30 -4.73
CA ASP A 60 -16.81 3.42 -4.77
C ASP A 60 -16.64 2.22 -3.81
N ASP A 61 -16.89 2.49 -2.54
CA ASP A 61 -16.83 1.52 -1.44
C ASP A 61 -17.98 0.50 -1.43
N LYS A 62 -18.87 0.55 -2.42
CA LYS A 62 -19.99 -0.40 -2.59
C LYS A 62 -19.64 -1.48 -3.61
N ARG A 63 -19.01 -1.11 -4.73
CA ARG A 63 -18.60 -2.04 -5.79
C ARG A 63 -17.20 -2.59 -5.57
N PHE A 64 -16.29 -1.79 -5.00
CA PHE A 64 -14.90 -2.19 -4.76
C PHE A 64 -14.65 -2.31 -3.27
N ILE A 65 -14.88 -3.52 -2.75
CA ILE A 65 -14.76 -3.83 -1.32
C ILE A 65 -13.36 -4.35 -0.97
N LYS A 66 -12.96 -4.15 0.29
CA LYS A 66 -11.71 -4.68 0.87
C LYS A 66 -11.95 -5.91 1.71
N ASP A 67 -13.11 -6.01 2.35
CA ASP A 67 -13.43 -7.07 3.28
C ASP A 67 -13.83 -8.35 2.52
N ALA A 68 -12.85 -9.22 2.31
CA ALA A 68 -13.02 -10.49 1.61
C ALA A 68 -14.12 -11.39 2.22
N ARG A 69 -14.49 -11.19 3.50
CA ARG A 69 -15.56 -11.93 4.18
C ARG A 69 -16.96 -11.56 3.68
N ARG A 70 -17.09 -10.43 2.98
CA ARG A 70 -18.35 -9.99 2.36
C ARG A 70 -18.58 -10.60 0.98
N LEU A 71 -17.58 -11.27 0.43
CA LEU A 71 -17.73 -11.97 -0.84
C LEU A 71 -18.52 -13.27 -0.64
N PRO A 72 -19.28 -13.71 -1.66
CA PRO A 72 -19.81 -15.07 -1.67
C PRO A 72 -18.69 -16.09 -1.49
N ARG A 73 -18.89 -17.10 -0.64
CA ARG A 73 -17.85 -18.07 -0.26
C ARG A 73 -17.13 -18.69 -1.46
N GLU A 74 -17.87 -19.02 -2.52
CA GLU A 74 -17.31 -19.61 -3.74
C GLU A 74 -16.34 -18.66 -4.47
N ILE A 75 -16.69 -17.37 -4.55
CA ILE A 75 -15.83 -16.33 -5.13
C ILE A 75 -14.59 -16.14 -4.27
N ALA A 76 -14.80 -16.04 -2.96
CA ALA A 76 -13.75 -15.85 -1.98
C ALA A 76 -12.73 -17.02 -2.01
N GLN A 77 -13.21 -18.26 -2.08
CA GLN A 77 -12.38 -19.46 -2.18
C GLN A 77 -11.66 -19.56 -3.53
N ARG A 78 -12.31 -19.18 -4.63
CA ARG A 78 -11.72 -19.24 -5.97
C ARG A 78 -10.64 -18.18 -6.21
N TYR A 79 -10.87 -16.95 -5.75
CA TYR A 79 -10.05 -15.81 -6.16
C TYR A 79 -9.09 -15.29 -5.11
N ILE A 80 -9.36 -15.51 -3.82
CA ILE A 80 -8.58 -14.96 -2.70
C ILE A 80 -7.82 -16.04 -1.94
N ASN A 81 -8.15 -17.33 -2.13
CA ASN A 81 -7.63 -18.43 -1.32
C ASN A 81 -7.76 -18.13 0.18
N LEU A 82 -8.98 -17.78 0.61
CA LEU A 82 -9.33 -17.72 2.03
C LEU A 82 -9.30 -19.13 2.61
N ASP A 83 -8.11 -19.63 2.91
CA ASP A 83 -7.95 -20.77 3.80
C ASP A 83 -8.49 -20.33 5.16
N PRO A 84 -9.38 -21.10 5.83
CA PRO A 84 -9.92 -20.78 7.16
C PRO A 84 -8.86 -20.91 8.27
N ASP A 85 -7.61 -20.57 7.96
CA ASP A 85 -6.50 -20.52 8.90
C ASP A 85 -6.71 -19.35 9.86
N PRO A 86 -6.74 -19.58 11.19
CA PRO A 86 -6.76 -18.53 12.20
C PRO A 86 -5.68 -17.44 12.03
N VAL A 87 -4.56 -17.77 11.37
CA VAL A 87 -3.51 -16.81 11.01
C VAL A 87 -4.03 -15.76 10.04
N TRP A 88 -4.89 -16.13 9.08
CA TRP A 88 -5.44 -15.19 8.11
C TRP A 88 -6.26 -14.09 8.80
N ASP A 89 -7.13 -14.47 9.73
CA ASP A 89 -7.96 -13.53 10.48
C ASP A 89 -7.14 -12.62 11.39
N THR A 90 -6.03 -13.14 11.94
CA THR A 90 -5.10 -12.36 12.75
C THR A 90 -4.38 -11.31 11.91
N ILE A 91 -3.85 -11.70 10.74
CA ILE A 91 -3.12 -10.80 9.85
C ILE A 91 -4.05 -9.78 9.18
N ASN A 92 -5.26 -10.17 8.80
CA ASN A 92 -6.23 -9.31 8.10
C ASN A 92 -7.28 -8.70 9.05
N GLY A 93 -7.05 -8.79 10.36
CA GLY A 93 -7.92 -8.29 11.43
C GLY A 93 -8.02 -6.77 11.52
N HIS A 94 -7.15 -6.03 10.81
CA HIS A 94 -6.95 -4.59 10.96
C HIS A 94 -7.84 -3.74 10.02
N MET A 95 -7.91 -2.45 10.33
CA MET A 95 -8.79 -1.48 9.67
C MET A 95 -8.63 -1.40 8.15
N LEU A 96 -7.45 -1.64 7.58
CA LEU A 96 -7.23 -1.51 6.13
C LEU A 96 -7.89 -2.63 5.32
N MET A 97 -8.25 -3.74 5.96
CA MET A 97 -8.94 -4.90 5.37
C MET A 97 -10.43 -4.96 5.76
N ARG A 98 -11.00 -3.82 6.17
CA ARG A 98 -12.41 -3.68 6.55
C ARG A 98 -13.08 -2.62 5.68
N ASP A 99 -14.36 -2.82 5.44
CA ASP A 99 -15.26 -1.81 4.84
C ASP A 99 -16.20 -1.21 5.90
N ALA A 100 -16.98 -0.19 5.54
CA ALA A 100 -18.01 0.38 6.42
C ALA A 100 -19.06 -0.70 6.80
N PRO A 101 -19.53 -0.77 8.06
CA PRO A 101 -19.37 0.22 9.12
C PRO A 101 -18.12 0.02 10.00
N ASP A 102 -17.47 -1.14 9.96
CA ASP A 102 -16.34 -1.45 10.84
C ASP A 102 -15.13 -0.56 10.59
N HIS A 103 -14.80 -0.33 9.32
CA HIS A 103 -13.76 0.63 8.94
C HIS A 103 -14.05 2.02 9.52
N THR A 104 -15.29 2.51 9.38
CA THR A 104 -15.69 3.83 9.88
C THR A 104 -15.57 3.92 11.40
N ARG A 105 -15.96 2.86 12.13
CA ARG A 105 -15.83 2.77 13.58
C ARG A 105 -14.36 2.81 14.02
N LEU A 106 -13.51 1.98 13.41
CA LEU A 106 -12.07 1.90 13.72
C LEU A 106 -11.36 3.21 13.36
N ARG A 107 -11.63 3.76 12.17
CA ARG A 107 -11.04 5.00 11.68
C ARG A 107 -11.35 6.18 12.59
N ARG A 108 -12.56 6.23 13.16
CA ARG A 108 -12.95 7.29 14.11
C ARG A 108 -12.07 7.29 15.36
N LEU A 109 -11.58 6.15 15.81
CA LEU A 109 -10.67 6.06 16.96
C LEU A 109 -9.28 6.60 16.58
N VAL A 110 -8.74 6.10 15.47
CA VAL A 110 -7.40 6.47 14.99
C VAL A 110 -7.32 7.94 14.57
N HIS A 111 -8.35 8.48 13.93
CA HIS A 111 -8.36 9.86 13.42
C HIS A 111 -8.15 10.92 14.51
N LYS A 112 -8.43 10.61 15.78
CA LYS A 112 -8.21 11.54 16.91
C LYS A 112 -6.73 11.93 17.07
N VAL A 113 -5.80 11.04 16.69
CA VAL A 113 -4.35 11.30 16.79
C VAL A 113 -3.75 11.81 15.47
N PHE A 114 -4.50 11.79 14.37
CA PHE A 114 -4.07 12.29 13.05
C PHE A 114 -4.79 13.59 12.64
N THR A 115 -5.21 14.41 13.61
CA THR A 115 -5.80 15.72 13.31
C THR A 115 -4.72 16.71 12.83
N PRO A 116 -5.06 17.74 12.02
CA PRO A 116 -4.08 18.74 11.60
C PRO A 116 -3.29 19.36 12.77
N ARG A 117 -3.98 19.63 13.89
CA ARG A 117 -3.35 20.15 15.11
C ARG A 117 -2.39 19.15 15.74
N ALA A 118 -2.76 17.87 15.83
CA ALA A 118 -1.88 16.83 16.37
C ALA A 118 -0.63 16.65 15.49
N ILE A 119 -0.78 16.64 14.17
CA ILE A 119 0.35 16.55 13.24
C ILE A 119 1.25 17.80 13.33
N GLN A 120 0.68 19.00 13.44
CA GLN A 120 1.47 20.22 13.66
C GLN A 120 2.26 20.18 14.97
N ALA A 121 1.71 19.58 16.03
CA ALA A 121 2.41 19.43 17.30
C ALA A 121 3.59 18.44 17.23
N LEU A 122 3.60 17.51 16.26
CA LEU A 122 4.71 16.60 16.02
C LEU A 122 5.87 17.26 15.26
N LEU A 123 5.61 18.36 14.53
CA LEU A 123 6.61 18.97 13.64
C LEU A 123 7.94 19.30 14.35
N PRO A 124 7.96 19.98 15.52
CA PRO A 124 9.23 20.28 16.19
C PRO A 124 10.02 19.03 16.57
N ARG A 125 9.32 17.95 16.94
CA ARG A 125 9.96 16.68 17.29
C ARG A 125 10.51 15.97 16.05
N ILE A 126 9.78 16.00 14.94
CA ILE A 126 10.24 15.45 13.66
C ILE A 126 11.48 16.21 13.17
N GLU A 127 11.51 17.53 13.30
CA GLU A 127 12.67 18.38 13.00
C GLU A 127 13.87 17.98 13.86
N GLU A 128 13.68 17.81 15.17
CA GLU A 128 14.75 17.36 16.07
C GLU A 128 15.30 15.98 15.69
N ILE A 129 14.44 15.01 15.36
CA ILE A 129 14.88 13.67 14.90
C ILE A 129 15.67 13.79 13.59
N ALA A 130 15.16 14.59 12.65
CA ALA A 130 15.83 14.83 11.37
C ALA A 130 17.21 15.47 11.57
N ASP A 131 17.31 16.55 12.34
CA ASP A 131 18.58 17.24 12.62
C ASP A 131 19.58 16.31 13.30
N ASN A 132 19.15 15.53 14.30
CA ASN A 132 20.02 14.55 14.95
C ASN A 132 20.55 13.48 13.99
N LEU A 133 19.75 13.01 13.03
CA LEU A 133 20.20 12.06 12.02
C LEU A 133 21.18 12.71 11.02
N LEU A 134 20.98 13.98 10.69
CA LEU A 134 21.92 14.75 9.86
C LEU A 134 23.26 14.97 10.59
N ASP A 135 23.21 15.34 11.86
CA ASP A 135 24.39 15.57 12.69
C ASP A 135 25.24 14.30 12.84
N GLN A 136 24.61 13.11 12.90
CA GLN A 136 25.34 11.84 12.92
C GLN A 136 26.11 11.55 11.63
N MET A 137 25.69 12.15 10.51
CA MET A 137 26.40 12.08 9.23
C MET A 137 27.42 13.21 9.07
N ALA A 138 27.41 14.22 9.94
CA ALA A 138 28.29 15.37 9.82
C ALA A 138 29.78 14.96 9.87
N GLY A 139 30.58 15.54 8.98
CA GLY A 139 32.01 15.23 8.85
C GLY A 139 32.35 14.00 8.01
N GLN A 140 31.35 13.21 7.60
CA GLN A 140 31.56 12.13 6.64
C GLN A 140 31.64 12.71 5.21
N HIS A 141 32.61 12.22 4.42
CA HIS A 141 32.74 12.64 3.02
C HIS A 141 31.69 11.94 2.12
N THR A 142 31.20 10.79 2.56
CA THR A 142 30.19 9.97 1.89
C THR A 142 29.31 9.30 2.94
N ALA A 143 28.00 9.25 2.74
CA ALA A 143 27.06 8.55 3.60
C ALA A 143 26.00 7.80 2.78
N ASP A 144 25.56 6.64 3.27
CA ASP A 144 24.37 5.95 2.74
C ASP A 144 23.12 6.59 3.33
N LEU A 145 22.52 7.51 2.57
CA LEU A 145 21.34 8.26 3.00
C LEU A 145 20.15 7.36 3.33
N ILE A 146 20.06 6.16 2.73
CA ILE A 146 18.95 5.25 3.01
C ILE A 146 19.03 4.78 4.46
N ASN A 147 20.14 4.15 4.80
CA ASN A 147 20.36 3.56 6.12
C ASN A 147 20.55 4.61 7.21
N ALA A 148 21.20 5.73 6.89
CA ALA A 148 21.55 6.75 7.87
C ALA A 148 20.43 7.79 8.13
N TYR A 149 19.48 7.96 7.21
CA TYR A 149 18.48 9.04 7.32
C TYR A 149 17.05 8.63 6.93
N THR A 150 16.83 8.22 5.68
CA THR A 150 15.46 8.05 5.15
C THR A 150 14.72 6.87 5.78
N PHE A 151 15.43 5.81 6.17
CA PHE A 151 14.86 4.66 6.86
C PHE A 151 14.61 4.94 8.35
N PRO A 152 15.60 5.43 9.14
CA PRO A 152 15.38 5.66 10.57
C PRO A 152 14.34 6.75 10.85
N LEU A 153 14.33 7.87 10.12
CA LEU A 153 13.43 9.00 10.38
C LEU A 153 11.94 8.60 10.52
N PRO A 154 11.29 8.00 9.50
CA PRO A 154 9.87 7.64 9.61
C PRO A 154 9.61 6.53 10.65
N ILE A 155 10.56 5.63 10.88
CA ILE A 155 10.41 4.55 11.86
C ILE A 155 10.42 5.11 13.29
N THR A 156 11.37 5.99 13.60
CA THR A 156 11.44 6.66 14.91
C THR A 156 10.17 7.48 15.16
N VAL A 157 9.72 8.26 14.18
CA VAL A 157 8.49 9.05 14.29
C VAL A 157 7.28 8.16 14.57
N ILE A 158 7.12 7.04 13.85
CA ILE A 158 6.00 6.11 14.07
C ILE A 158 6.11 5.43 15.45
N ALA A 159 7.31 5.03 15.88
CA ALA A 159 7.53 4.42 17.19
C ALA A 159 7.12 5.37 18.33
N GLU A 160 7.54 6.63 18.28
CA GLU A 160 7.14 7.65 19.25
C GLU A 160 5.63 7.90 19.24
N MET A 161 5.01 7.95 18.05
CA MET A 161 3.55 8.07 17.92
C MET A 161 2.79 6.87 18.54
N LEU A 162 3.42 5.70 18.58
CA LEU A 162 2.88 4.48 19.20
C LEU A 162 3.21 4.38 20.70
N GLY A 163 3.95 5.33 21.26
CA GLY A 163 4.38 5.31 22.67
C GLY A 163 5.46 4.28 22.95
N VAL A 164 6.24 3.91 21.94
CA VAL A 164 7.44 3.07 22.09
C VAL A 164 8.62 4.01 22.34
N GLU A 165 9.14 3.99 23.56
CA GLU A 165 10.41 4.64 23.95
C GLU A 165 11.52 3.59 24.05
#